data_AF-A0AAE1QT21-F1
#
_entry.id   AF-A0AAE1QT21-F1
#
_cell.length_a   1.000
_cell.length_b   1.000
_cell.length_c   1.000
_cell.angle_alpha   90.00
_cell.angle_beta   90.00
_cell.angle_gamma   90.00
#
_symmetry.space_group_name_H-M   'P 1'
#
loop_
_entity.id
_entity.type
_entity.pdbx_description
1 polymer ?
#
loop_
_entity_poly.entity_id
_entity_poly.type
_entity_poly.pdbx_seq_one_letter_code
_entity_poly.pdbx_strand_id
1 'polypeptide(L)'
;MRFPTLIVLILRSNKFDGELPQELCHLKDLQILDLANNAFVGIIPRCIGNFSAMVKGKNEVDDLNYSYYIGALIESAKVTNKGNTYQYDTILAMVKMDDLNYLYYIGGLRESATVTTKGNTYQYDTILPLFTSMDLSSNNLSGDIPISLTRLVGLRSFNFSKNNLTGRIPNGIGDMKVLESVDLSENQLYGQIPQSFSSLCTLSFLNLSDNNLSGMIPLSTQLQSFDQTSFQGNKLCGLPLLVNCNSGVKVPNGEYEEDESDKDEVDWFYISMAMGFALSFWSVCGSLLFKRSWRHAYFRFLDRSWEMLIAKAPIC
;
A
#
# COMPACT_ATOMS: atom_id res chain seq x y z
N MET A 1 -1.82 -13.75 25.87
CA MET A 1 -0.54 -13.07 26.21
C MET A 1 -0.84 -11.68 26.75
N ARG A 2 0.06 -11.05 27.54
CA ARG A 2 -0.17 -9.73 28.13
C ARG A 2 1.05 -8.83 27.89
N PHE A 3 1.19 -8.39 26.65
CA PHE A 3 2.23 -7.49 26.16
C PHE A 3 1.55 -6.19 25.68
N PRO A 4 1.14 -5.30 26.59
CA PRO A 4 0.30 -4.15 26.25
C PRO A 4 0.99 -3.15 25.32
N THR A 5 2.33 -3.08 25.29
CA THR A 5 3.09 -2.09 24.50
C THR A 5 3.71 -2.68 23.23
N LEU A 6 3.26 -3.85 22.77
CA LEU A 6 3.91 -4.58 21.68
C LEU A 6 3.68 -3.86 20.34
N ILE A 7 4.75 -3.32 19.76
CA ILE A 7 4.71 -2.56 18.49
C ILE A 7 4.83 -3.47 17.27
N VAL A 8 5.66 -4.52 17.35
CA VAL A 8 5.98 -5.42 16.24
C VAL A 8 5.81 -6.87 16.67
N LEU A 9 4.98 -7.62 15.95
CA LEU A 9 4.80 -9.07 16.12
C LEU A 9 5.05 -9.76 14.78
N ILE A 10 6.19 -10.45 14.67
CA ILE A 10 6.57 -11.22 13.47
C ILE A 10 6.72 -12.68 13.88
N LEU A 11 5.83 -13.54 13.36
CA LEU A 11 5.81 -14.99 13.54
C LEU A 11 5.87 -15.75 12.20
N ARG A 12 6.29 -15.07 11.12
CA ARG A 12 6.34 -15.59 9.74
C ARG A 12 7.09 -16.92 9.60
N SER A 13 6.65 -17.76 8.67
CA SER A 13 7.34 -18.99 8.23
C SER A 13 7.50 -20.05 9.32
N ASN A 14 6.42 -20.27 10.06
CA ASN A 14 6.35 -21.25 11.14
C ASN A 14 5.32 -22.35 10.82
N LYS A 15 4.97 -23.14 11.83
CA LYS A 15 3.95 -24.20 11.76
C LYS A 15 2.83 -23.94 12.79
N PHE A 16 2.53 -22.68 13.08
CA PHE A 16 1.44 -22.35 14.01
C PHE A 16 0.10 -22.67 13.35
N ASP A 17 -0.72 -23.43 14.06
CA ASP A 17 -2.05 -23.88 13.64
C ASP A 17 -3.14 -23.41 14.64
N GLY A 18 -4.39 -23.75 14.35
CA GLY A 18 -5.55 -23.27 15.09
C GLY A 18 -6.03 -21.89 14.64
N GLU A 19 -6.98 -21.31 15.38
CA GLU A 19 -7.57 -20.01 15.06
C GLU A 19 -6.71 -18.84 15.55
N LEU A 20 -6.86 -17.67 14.91
CA LEU A 20 -6.22 -16.44 15.36
C LEU A 20 -6.75 -16.03 16.75
N PRO A 21 -5.89 -15.95 17.79
CA PRO A 21 -6.34 -15.80 19.17
C PRO A 21 -6.99 -14.44 19.43
N GLN A 22 -8.11 -14.43 20.17
CA GLN A 22 -8.80 -13.19 20.58
C GLN A 22 -7.96 -12.36 21.57
N GLU A 23 -6.89 -12.91 22.14
CA GLU A 23 -5.90 -12.16 22.91
C GLU A 23 -5.14 -11.14 22.06
N LEU A 24 -5.02 -11.36 20.74
CA LEU A 24 -4.40 -10.42 19.80
C LEU A 24 -5.10 -9.05 19.84
N CYS A 25 -6.42 -9.05 20.07
CA CYS A 25 -7.27 -7.85 20.20
C CYS A 25 -6.83 -6.86 21.29
N HIS A 26 -5.99 -7.29 22.23
CA HIS A 26 -5.49 -6.45 23.33
C HIS A 26 -4.22 -5.66 22.97
N LEU A 27 -3.56 -5.97 21.85
CA LEU A 27 -2.32 -5.32 21.40
C LEU A 27 -2.64 -3.98 20.71
N LYS A 28 -2.98 -2.96 21.51
CA LYS A 28 -3.45 -1.66 20.99
C LYS A 28 -2.36 -0.86 20.27
N ASP A 29 -1.11 -1.01 20.70
CA ASP A 29 0.04 -0.26 20.19
C ASP A 29 0.75 -0.93 19.00
N LEU A 30 0.20 -2.07 18.54
CA LEU A 30 0.71 -2.86 17.43
C LEU A 30 0.64 -2.08 16.11
N GLN A 31 1.79 -1.96 15.45
CA GLN A 31 1.98 -1.30 14.16
C GLN A 31 2.35 -2.29 13.06
N ILE A 32 3.05 -3.37 13.38
CA ILE A 32 3.40 -4.43 12.44
C ILE A 32 2.93 -5.77 12.98
N LEU A 33 2.06 -6.43 12.20
CA LEU A 33 1.61 -7.80 12.43
C LEU A 33 2.00 -8.64 11.21
N ASP A 34 2.86 -9.63 11.39
CA ASP A 34 3.24 -10.57 10.34
C ASP A 34 3.10 -12.01 10.86
N LEU A 35 2.03 -12.67 10.43
CA LEU A 35 1.72 -14.07 10.74
C LEU A 35 1.83 -14.96 9.50
N ALA A 36 2.46 -14.47 8.43
CA ALA A 36 2.43 -15.10 7.12
C ALA A 36 3.15 -16.46 7.06
N ASN A 37 2.77 -17.33 6.12
CA ASN A 37 3.37 -18.65 5.94
C ASN A 37 3.31 -19.48 7.24
N ASN A 38 2.09 -19.79 7.66
CA ASN A 38 1.75 -20.62 8.82
C ASN A 38 0.58 -21.55 8.44
N ALA A 39 -0.07 -22.18 9.41
CA ALA A 39 -1.22 -23.06 9.23
C ALA A 39 -2.48 -22.56 9.97
N PHE A 40 -2.60 -21.23 10.18
CA PHE A 40 -3.76 -20.66 10.87
C PHE A 40 -5.06 -20.90 10.07
N VAL A 41 -6.13 -21.24 10.80
CA VAL A 41 -7.48 -21.55 10.29
C VAL A 41 -8.52 -20.63 10.92
N GLY A 42 -9.81 -20.87 10.61
CA GLY A 42 -10.92 -20.08 11.17
C GLY A 42 -11.06 -18.73 10.48
N ILE A 43 -11.55 -17.72 11.20
CA ILE A 43 -11.84 -16.38 10.67
C ILE A 43 -10.85 -15.33 11.15
N ILE A 44 -10.68 -14.24 10.38
CA ILE A 44 -9.97 -13.05 10.86
C ILE A 44 -10.82 -12.38 11.96
N PRO A 45 -10.32 -12.21 13.21
CA PRO A 45 -11.13 -11.69 14.31
C PRO A 45 -11.61 -10.25 14.06
N ARG A 46 -12.92 -9.98 14.23
CA ARG A 46 -13.53 -8.64 14.05
C ARG A 46 -12.98 -7.55 14.99
N CYS A 47 -12.12 -7.92 15.92
CA CYS A 47 -11.46 -6.99 16.82
C CYS A 47 -10.22 -6.30 16.22
N ILE A 48 -9.69 -6.75 15.06
CA ILE A 48 -8.46 -6.16 14.48
C ILE A 48 -8.60 -4.65 14.23
N GLY A 49 -9.82 -4.15 14.02
CA GLY A 49 -10.15 -2.72 13.95
C GLY A 49 -9.95 -1.91 15.25
N ASN A 50 -9.34 -2.51 16.28
CA ASN A 50 -9.05 -1.91 17.58
C ASN A 50 -7.55 -1.62 17.79
N PHE A 51 -6.68 -2.00 16.83
CA PHE A 51 -5.25 -1.64 16.83
C PHE A 51 -5.10 -0.13 16.70
N SER A 52 -5.03 0.55 17.84
CA SER A 52 -5.17 2.00 17.95
C SER A 52 -4.01 2.76 17.27
N ALA A 53 -2.82 2.16 17.24
CA ALA A 53 -1.69 2.66 16.46
C ALA A 53 -1.88 2.58 14.93
N MET A 54 -2.72 1.66 14.43
CA MET A 54 -3.13 1.56 13.02
C MET A 54 -4.41 2.36 12.70
N VAL A 55 -5.20 2.78 13.71
CA VAL A 55 -6.36 3.68 13.53
C VAL A 55 -5.89 5.13 13.33
N LYS A 56 -4.86 5.57 14.05
CA LYS A 56 -4.31 6.92 13.90
C LYS A 56 -3.43 7.03 12.65
N GLY A 57 -4.02 7.48 11.55
CA GLY A 57 -3.23 7.94 10.41
C GLY A 57 -2.36 9.13 10.82
N LYS A 58 -1.03 8.96 10.84
CA LYS A 58 -0.04 9.99 11.21
C LYS A 58 0.12 11.07 10.11
N ASN A 59 -0.99 11.53 9.56
CA ASN A 59 -1.09 12.62 8.58
C ASN A 59 -1.62 13.92 9.20
N GLU A 60 -2.08 13.90 10.46
CA GLU A 60 -1.98 15.10 11.30
C GLU A 60 -0.49 15.34 11.57
N VAL A 61 0.09 16.21 10.74
CA VAL A 61 1.31 16.97 11.05
C VAL A 61 0.92 18.04 12.07
N ASP A 62 0.51 17.58 13.25
CA ASP A 62 0.65 18.37 14.47
C ASP A 62 2.15 18.53 14.75
N ASP A 63 2.51 19.62 15.43
CA ASP A 63 3.90 19.99 15.80
C ASP A 63 4.52 19.00 16.81
N LEU A 64 4.69 17.74 16.42
CA LEU A 64 5.65 16.81 16.99
C LEU A 64 7.06 17.20 16.53
N ASN A 65 7.44 18.38 17.01
CA ASN A 65 8.77 18.69 17.48
C ASN A 65 9.45 17.39 17.92
N TYR A 66 10.47 16.94 17.17
CA TYR A 66 11.28 15.75 17.49
C TYR A 66 12.21 16.04 18.69
N SER A 67 11.66 16.66 19.74
CA SER A 67 12.29 16.90 21.03
C SER A 67 12.31 15.61 21.84
N TYR A 68 13.19 14.68 21.42
CA TYR A 68 13.96 13.77 22.27
C TYR A 68 13.33 13.34 23.60
N TYR A 69 12.10 12.81 23.57
CA TYR A 69 11.46 12.26 24.76
C TYR A 69 11.94 10.82 24.97
N ILE A 70 13.08 10.72 25.67
CA ILE A 70 13.55 9.44 26.21
C ILE A 70 12.58 8.98 27.30
N GLY A 71 11.72 8.03 26.93
CA GLY A 71 10.90 7.22 27.80
C GLY A 71 10.99 5.77 27.35
N ALA A 72 11.83 4.98 28.01
CA ALA A 72 12.03 3.58 27.64
C ALA A 72 10.81 2.72 28.04
N LEU A 73 10.30 1.94 27.10
CA LEU A 73 9.33 0.86 27.35
C LEU A 73 9.92 -0.44 26.82
N ILE A 74 9.84 -1.49 27.63
CA ILE A 74 10.59 -2.74 27.48
C ILE A 74 9.61 -3.88 27.22
N GLU A 75 9.63 -4.46 26.02
CA GLU A 75 9.02 -5.77 25.76
C GLU A 75 9.91 -6.58 24.82
N SER A 76 10.54 -7.63 25.35
CA SER A 76 11.31 -8.57 24.56
C SER A 76 10.40 -9.63 23.92
N ALA A 77 10.52 -9.79 22.61
CA ALA A 77 9.83 -10.84 21.85
C ALA A 77 10.78 -12.02 21.64
N LYS A 78 10.34 -13.23 22.01
CA LYS A 78 11.07 -14.47 21.74
C LYS A 78 10.39 -15.23 20.61
N VAL A 79 10.87 -15.05 19.39
CA VAL A 79 10.31 -15.66 18.18
C VAL A 79 11.14 -16.89 17.83
N THR A 80 10.49 -18.04 17.65
CA THR A 80 11.15 -19.20 17.02
C THR A 80 10.73 -19.25 15.56
N ASN A 81 11.67 -19.49 14.64
CA ASN A 81 11.46 -19.62 13.20
C ASN A 81 12.28 -20.83 12.72
N LYS A 82 11.60 -21.86 12.21
CA LYS A 82 12.23 -23.11 11.70
C LYS A 82 13.23 -23.79 12.66
N GLY A 83 13.02 -23.64 13.97
CA GLY A 83 13.89 -24.18 15.02
C GLY A 83 14.99 -23.23 15.51
N ASN A 84 15.22 -22.11 14.82
CA ASN A 84 16.11 -21.04 15.28
C ASN A 84 15.32 -20.07 16.18
N THR A 85 15.81 -19.82 17.39
CA THR A 85 15.23 -18.84 18.31
C THR A 85 15.89 -17.48 18.11
N TYR A 86 15.10 -16.51 17.68
CA TYR A 86 15.44 -15.10 17.60
C TYR A 86 14.89 -14.42 18.86
N GLN A 87 15.79 -14.05 19.76
CA GLN A 87 15.48 -13.33 20.97
C GLN A 87 15.76 -11.84 20.73
N TYR A 88 14.71 -11.04 20.69
CA TYR A 88 14.81 -9.59 20.59
C TYR A 88 14.90 -9.02 22.01
N ASP A 89 16.12 -8.88 22.53
CA ASP A 89 16.41 -8.22 23.81
C ASP A 89 16.73 -6.73 23.60
N THR A 90 16.02 -5.84 24.30
CA THR A 90 16.24 -4.38 24.25
C THR A 90 16.53 -3.82 25.65
N ILE A 91 17.78 -3.37 25.87
CA ILE A 91 18.35 -2.80 27.12
C ILE A 91 19.57 -1.93 26.65
N LEU A 92 20.02 -0.79 27.19
CA LEU A 92 19.82 0.00 28.42
C LEU A 92 19.99 1.52 28.07
N ALA A 93 19.87 2.48 28.99
CA ALA A 93 18.62 3.17 29.36
C ALA A 93 18.92 4.58 29.96
N MET A 94 17.86 5.39 30.14
CA MET A 94 17.78 6.62 30.97
C MET A 94 18.46 7.92 30.53
N VAL A 95 17.69 9.01 30.66
CA VAL A 95 18.16 10.40 30.78
C VAL A 95 17.57 11.01 32.05
N LYS A 96 18.43 11.65 32.85
CA LYS A 96 18.09 12.97 33.38
C LYS A 96 19.37 13.80 33.54
N MET A 97 19.36 15.00 32.96
CA MET A 97 20.41 16.00 33.19
C MET A 97 20.30 16.55 34.61
N ASP A 98 21.45 16.78 35.25
CA ASP A 98 21.81 18.05 35.88
C ASP A 98 23.36 18.07 35.95
N ASP A 99 23.96 19.10 35.34
CA ASP A 99 25.38 19.49 35.29
C ASP A 99 26.54 18.45 35.28
N LEU A 100 27.43 18.64 34.29
CA LEU A 100 28.81 18.12 34.11
C LEU A 100 29.05 16.94 33.15
N ASN A 101 29.98 17.20 32.21
CA ASN A 101 30.54 16.31 31.21
C ASN A 101 31.00 14.94 31.75
N TYR A 102 30.41 13.85 31.26
CA TYR A 102 31.14 12.61 30.92
C TYR A 102 30.35 11.80 29.86
N LEU A 103 30.97 11.57 28.70
CA LEU A 103 30.41 10.76 27.61
C LEU A 103 30.83 9.30 27.76
N TYR A 104 29.89 8.35 27.67
CA TYR A 104 30.22 6.93 27.51
C TYR A 104 29.24 6.17 26.60
N TYR A 105 29.84 5.54 25.59
CA TYR A 105 29.34 4.68 24.50
C TYR A 105 27.85 4.41 24.28
N ILE A 106 27.39 4.82 23.10
CA ILE A 106 26.16 4.35 22.44
C ILE A 106 26.40 2.95 21.86
N GLY A 107 25.80 1.93 22.47
CA GLY A 107 25.62 0.60 21.90
C GLY A 107 24.30 0.52 21.12
N GLY A 108 24.23 1.19 19.97
CA GLY A 108 23.00 1.26 19.17
C GLY A 108 22.67 -0.04 18.46
N LEU A 109 21.87 -0.90 19.08
CA LEU A 109 21.21 -2.01 18.39
C LEU A 109 20.17 -1.45 17.41
N ARG A 110 20.43 -1.63 16.10
CA ARG A 110 19.46 -1.31 15.05
C ARG A 110 18.33 -2.34 15.07
N GLU A 111 17.15 -1.91 15.50
CA GLU A 111 15.92 -2.64 15.22
C GLU A 111 15.75 -2.73 13.70
N SER A 112 15.62 -3.95 13.17
CA SER A 112 15.34 -4.16 11.75
C SER A 112 14.25 -5.20 11.56
N ALA A 113 13.27 -4.88 10.72
CA ALA A 113 12.19 -5.79 10.35
C ALA A 113 12.18 -5.98 8.83
N THR A 114 12.02 -7.23 8.40
CA THR A 114 11.67 -7.55 7.01
C THR A 114 10.16 -7.47 6.87
N VAL A 115 9.67 -6.59 5.99
CA VAL A 115 8.24 -6.47 5.69
C VAL A 115 8.05 -6.62 4.19
N THR A 116 7.16 -7.54 3.80
CA THR A 116 6.74 -7.68 2.41
C THR A 116 5.63 -6.68 2.10
N THR A 117 5.89 -5.75 1.19
CA THR A 117 4.95 -4.72 0.75
C THR A 117 5.32 -4.30 -0.68
N LYS A 118 4.37 -3.83 -1.50
CA LYS A 118 4.63 -3.43 -2.89
C LYS A 118 5.29 -4.54 -3.75
N GLY A 119 4.88 -5.79 -3.55
CA GLY A 119 5.46 -6.97 -4.20
C GLY A 119 6.91 -7.29 -3.83
N ASN A 120 7.53 -6.54 -2.92
CA ASN A 120 8.94 -6.63 -2.57
C ASN A 120 9.13 -6.85 -1.06
N THR A 121 10.27 -7.41 -0.64
CA THR A 121 10.61 -7.53 0.79
C THR A 121 11.63 -6.47 1.16
N TYR A 122 11.22 -5.51 1.99
CA TYR A 122 12.06 -4.41 2.44
C TYR A 122 12.56 -4.67 3.85
N GLN A 123 13.81 -4.32 4.13
CA GLN A 123 14.33 -4.20 5.49
C GLN A 123 14.18 -2.75 5.95
N TYR A 124 13.38 -2.53 6.98
CA TYR A 124 13.21 -1.24 7.64
C TYR A 124 14.09 -1.20 8.89
N ASP A 125 15.06 -0.28 8.94
CA ASP A 125 16.05 -0.14 10.03
C ASP A 125 15.90 1.15 10.86
N THR A 126 15.09 2.10 10.37
CA THR A 126 15.04 3.49 10.88
C THR A 126 13.64 4.12 10.91
N ILE A 127 12.66 3.59 10.16
CA ILE A 127 11.29 4.14 10.06
C ILE A 127 10.20 3.17 10.52
N LEU A 128 10.59 2.09 11.21
CA LEU A 128 9.72 1.13 11.89
C LEU A 128 8.56 1.80 12.69
N PRO A 129 8.78 2.88 13.46
CA PRO A 129 7.70 3.55 14.22
C PRO A 129 6.70 4.37 13.37
N LEU A 130 6.85 4.38 12.04
CA LEU A 130 6.03 5.18 11.11
C LEU A 130 5.30 4.32 10.06
N PHE A 131 5.63 3.03 9.97
CA PHE A 131 5.07 2.11 9.00
C PHE A 131 4.11 1.11 9.65
N THR A 132 2.88 1.07 9.15
CA THR A 132 1.80 0.22 9.65
C THR A 132 1.49 -0.87 8.64
N SER A 133 1.59 -2.14 9.05
CA SER A 133 1.37 -3.28 8.15
C SER A 133 0.74 -4.50 8.81
N MET A 134 -0.01 -5.25 8.01
CA MET A 134 -0.65 -6.49 8.42
C MET A 134 -0.50 -7.57 7.32
N ASP A 135 0.39 -8.52 7.52
CA ASP A 135 0.58 -9.68 6.64
C ASP A 135 0.04 -10.95 7.33
N LEU A 136 -1.02 -11.53 6.75
CA LEU A 136 -1.63 -12.80 7.15
C LEU A 136 -1.55 -13.83 6.01
N SER A 137 -0.77 -13.56 4.97
CA SER A 137 -0.75 -14.34 3.74
C SER A 137 -0.22 -15.77 3.91
N SER A 138 -0.53 -16.65 2.97
CA SER A 138 -0.08 -18.06 2.99
C SER A 138 -0.49 -18.76 4.30
N ASN A 139 -1.79 -18.82 4.55
CA ASN A 139 -2.43 -19.50 5.67
C ASN A 139 -3.72 -20.19 5.17
N ASN A 140 -4.48 -20.81 6.06
CA ASN A 140 -5.76 -21.46 5.76
C ASN A 140 -6.95 -20.65 6.33
N LEU A 141 -6.82 -19.31 6.43
CA LEU A 141 -7.87 -18.43 6.97
C LEU A 141 -9.08 -18.41 6.03
N SER A 142 -10.27 -18.23 6.59
CA SER A 142 -11.54 -18.41 5.89
C SER A 142 -12.59 -17.38 6.33
N GLY A 143 -13.74 -17.38 5.66
CA GLY A 143 -14.80 -16.40 5.91
C GLY A 143 -14.46 -15.02 5.37
N ASP A 144 -15.27 -14.03 5.73
CA ASP A 144 -15.21 -12.70 5.12
C ASP A 144 -14.07 -11.84 5.67
N ILE A 145 -13.50 -10.97 4.82
CA ILE A 145 -12.67 -9.85 5.27
C ILE A 145 -13.51 -8.98 6.21
N PRO A 146 -13.15 -8.85 7.50
CA PRO A 146 -14.05 -8.26 8.48
C PRO A 146 -14.12 -6.75 8.29
N ILE A 147 -15.34 -6.19 8.24
CA ILE A 147 -15.61 -4.75 8.08
C ILE A 147 -14.85 -3.87 9.11
N SER A 148 -14.47 -4.43 10.26
CA SER A 148 -13.61 -3.78 11.25
C SER A 148 -12.24 -3.33 10.70
N LEU A 149 -11.71 -3.99 9.67
CA LEU A 149 -10.45 -3.62 9.01
C LEU A 149 -10.48 -2.16 8.52
N THR A 150 -11.63 -1.70 8.02
CA THR A 150 -11.77 -0.35 7.45
C THR A 150 -11.68 0.77 8.49
N ARG A 151 -11.62 0.43 9.78
CA ARG A 151 -11.33 1.38 10.87
C ARG A 151 -9.85 1.73 10.97
N LEU A 152 -8.97 0.90 10.40
CA LEU A 152 -7.52 1.09 10.43
C LEU A 152 -7.08 2.09 9.35
N VAL A 153 -7.62 3.31 9.38
CA VAL A 153 -7.37 4.35 8.36
C VAL A 153 -5.93 4.85 8.32
N GLY A 154 -5.11 4.48 9.31
CA GLY A 154 -3.66 4.69 9.31
C GLY A 154 -2.84 3.51 8.80
N LEU A 155 -3.44 2.42 8.33
CA LEU A 155 -2.76 1.23 7.78
C LEU A 155 -2.21 1.53 6.37
N ARG A 156 -0.90 1.33 6.16
CA ARG A 156 -0.23 1.56 4.87
C ARG A 156 -0.18 0.32 3.99
N SER A 157 -0.14 -0.88 4.57
CA SER A 157 -0.05 -2.11 3.80
C SER A 157 -0.82 -3.25 4.46
N PHE A 158 -1.54 -4.04 3.66
CA PHE A 158 -1.98 -5.36 4.10
C PHE A 158 -1.88 -6.38 2.98
N ASN A 159 -1.59 -7.62 3.39
CA ASN A 159 -1.43 -8.77 2.53
C ASN A 159 -2.16 -9.96 3.15
N PHE A 160 -3.30 -10.34 2.57
CA PHE A 160 -4.07 -11.53 2.96
C PHE A 160 -4.10 -12.58 1.85
N SER A 161 -3.17 -12.53 0.89
CA SER A 161 -3.14 -13.47 -0.23
C SER A 161 -2.92 -14.92 0.20
N LYS A 162 -3.23 -15.88 -0.67
CA LYS A 162 -3.02 -17.32 -0.41
C LYS A 162 -3.73 -17.77 0.87
N ASN A 163 -5.04 -17.63 0.86
CA ASN A 163 -5.95 -18.04 1.93
C ASN A 163 -7.28 -18.55 1.33
N ASN A 164 -8.22 -18.95 2.18
CA ASN A 164 -9.55 -19.39 1.80
C ASN A 164 -10.62 -18.31 2.09
N LEU A 165 -10.27 -17.03 2.02
CA LEU A 165 -11.19 -15.93 2.36
C LEU A 165 -12.32 -15.82 1.34
N THR A 166 -13.52 -15.56 1.83
CA THR A 166 -14.76 -15.47 1.06
C THR A 166 -15.39 -14.07 1.18
N GLY A 167 -16.61 -13.93 0.68
CA GLY A 167 -17.38 -12.70 0.84
C GLY A 167 -17.03 -11.64 -0.20
N ARG A 168 -17.46 -10.40 0.08
CA ARG A 168 -17.18 -9.24 -0.76
C ARG A 168 -16.06 -8.40 -0.15
N ILE A 169 -15.26 -7.77 -1.00
CA ILE A 169 -14.29 -6.75 -0.56
C ILE A 169 -15.07 -5.59 0.11
N PRO A 170 -14.76 -5.22 1.36
CA PRO A 170 -15.49 -4.15 2.06
C PRO A 170 -15.31 -2.76 1.42
N ASN A 171 -16.42 -2.09 1.12
CA ASN A 171 -16.41 -0.75 0.51
C ASN A 171 -15.59 0.30 1.29
N GLY A 172 -15.56 0.20 2.63
CA GLY A 172 -14.81 1.13 3.48
C GLY A 172 -13.29 1.04 3.35
N ILE A 173 -12.73 0.05 2.63
CA ILE A 173 -11.29 0.04 2.31
C ILE A 173 -10.91 1.31 1.54
N GLY A 174 -11.81 1.84 0.70
CA GLY A 174 -11.59 3.10 -0.02
C GLY A 174 -11.42 4.32 0.90
N ASP A 175 -11.81 4.27 2.18
CA ASP A 175 -11.63 5.37 3.13
C ASP A 175 -10.22 5.41 3.75
N MET A 176 -9.44 4.33 3.58
CA MET A 176 -8.09 4.18 4.13
C MET A 176 -7.06 4.87 3.22
N LYS A 177 -7.10 6.21 3.15
CA LYS A 177 -6.38 7.06 2.17
C LYS A 177 -4.84 6.96 2.17
N VAL A 178 -4.24 6.26 3.15
CA VAL A 178 -2.78 6.04 3.25
C VAL A 178 -2.35 4.64 2.81
N LEU A 179 -3.25 3.80 2.29
CA LEU A 179 -2.90 2.48 1.76
C LEU A 179 -2.00 2.60 0.53
N GLU A 180 -0.77 2.13 0.67
CA GLU A 180 0.24 2.07 -0.38
C GLU A 180 0.32 0.70 -1.07
N SER A 181 -0.17 -0.36 -0.42
CA SER A 181 -0.05 -1.75 -0.89
C SER A 181 -1.22 -2.60 -0.40
N VAL A 182 -1.92 -3.25 -1.33
CA VAL A 182 -3.02 -4.18 -1.04
C VAL A 182 -2.81 -5.47 -1.82
N ASP A 183 -2.71 -6.60 -1.12
CA ASP A 183 -2.71 -7.92 -1.74
C ASP A 183 -3.83 -8.80 -1.15
N LEU A 184 -4.73 -9.23 -2.03
CA LEU A 184 -5.86 -10.14 -1.78
C LEU A 184 -5.87 -11.32 -2.76
N SER A 185 -4.79 -11.53 -3.51
CA SER A 185 -4.70 -12.57 -4.53
C SER A 185 -4.83 -13.99 -3.97
N GLU A 186 -5.16 -14.97 -4.83
CA GLU A 186 -5.25 -16.39 -4.47
C GLU A 186 -6.19 -16.62 -3.27
N ASN A 187 -7.47 -16.25 -3.45
CA ASN A 187 -8.55 -16.36 -2.46
C ASN A 187 -9.90 -16.70 -3.13
N GLN A 188 -11.01 -16.67 -2.39
CA GLN A 188 -12.36 -17.01 -2.88
C GLN A 188 -13.33 -15.81 -2.81
N LEU A 189 -12.79 -14.58 -2.87
CA LEU A 189 -13.58 -13.34 -2.82
C LEU A 189 -14.47 -13.20 -4.05
N TYR A 190 -15.66 -12.62 -3.89
CA TYR A 190 -16.65 -12.48 -4.97
C TYR A 190 -17.35 -11.12 -4.97
N GLY A 191 -18.09 -10.85 -6.05
CA GLY A 191 -18.77 -9.57 -6.27
C GLY A 191 -17.90 -8.59 -7.06
N GLN A 192 -18.19 -7.30 -6.97
CA GLN A 192 -17.45 -6.24 -7.67
C GLN A 192 -16.30 -5.71 -6.82
N ILE A 193 -15.24 -5.21 -7.47
CA ILE A 193 -14.27 -4.33 -6.80
C ILE A 193 -15.04 -3.05 -6.39
N PRO A 194 -14.98 -2.61 -5.12
CA PRO A 194 -15.71 -1.43 -4.69
C PRO A 194 -15.31 -0.17 -5.46
N GLN A 195 -16.29 0.59 -5.95
CA GLN A 195 -16.05 1.86 -6.64
C GLN A 195 -15.26 2.88 -5.80
N SER A 196 -15.28 2.73 -4.47
CA SER A 196 -14.48 3.52 -3.54
C SER A 196 -12.96 3.32 -3.69
N PHE A 197 -12.49 2.23 -4.33
CA PHE A 197 -11.07 2.01 -4.63
C PHE A 197 -10.51 3.09 -5.57
N SER A 198 -11.33 3.73 -6.40
CA SER A 198 -10.91 4.90 -7.20
C SER A 198 -10.31 6.03 -6.35
N SER A 199 -10.67 6.11 -5.07
CA SER A 199 -10.21 7.17 -4.16
C SER A 199 -8.94 6.82 -3.35
N LEU A 200 -8.26 5.72 -3.67
CA LEU A 200 -7.00 5.30 -3.04
C LEU A 200 -5.77 5.86 -3.78
N CYS A 201 -5.64 7.18 -3.79
CA CYS A 201 -4.58 7.92 -4.52
C CYS A 201 -3.13 7.61 -4.09
N THR A 202 -2.91 6.91 -2.97
CA THR A 202 -1.57 6.52 -2.48
C THR A 202 -1.19 5.09 -2.83
N LEU A 203 -2.12 4.32 -3.42
CA LEU A 203 -1.97 2.90 -3.69
C LEU A 203 -0.94 2.69 -4.80
N SER A 204 0.23 2.18 -4.43
CA SER A 204 1.36 1.91 -5.33
C SER A 204 1.47 0.44 -5.74
N PHE A 205 0.70 -0.45 -5.11
CA PHE A 205 0.61 -1.87 -5.45
C PHE A 205 -0.78 -2.40 -5.13
N LEU A 206 -1.35 -3.12 -6.07
CA LEU A 206 -2.60 -3.84 -5.92
C LEU A 206 -2.43 -5.22 -6.56
N ASN A 207 -2.82 -6.28 -5.86
CA ASN A 207 -3.05 -7.57 -6.48
C ASN A 207 -4.37 -8.18 -5.98
N LEU A 208 -5.25 -8.49 -6.93
CA LEU A 208 -6.57 -9.10 -6.73
C LEU A 208 -6.71 -10.39 -7.56
N SER A 209 -5.60 -10.92 -8.11
CA SER A 209 -5.63 -12.06 -9.02
C SER A 209 -6.26 -13.31 -8.38
N ASP A 210 -6.71 -14.23 -9.22
CA ASP A 210 -7.04 -15.60 -8.80
C ASP A 210 -8.08 -15.63 -7.67
N ASN A 211 -9.21 -15.00 -7.94
CA ASN A 211 -10.39 -14.87 -7.10
C ASN A 211 -11.67 -15.07 -7.94
N ASN A 212 -12.85 -14.90 -7.35
CA ASN A 212 -14.15 -15.00 -8.03
C ASN A 212 -14.84 -13.62 -8.19
N LEU A 213 -14.05 -12.54 -8.29
CA LEU A 213 -14.54 -11.18 -8.53
C LEU A 213 -15.13 -11.06 -9.94
N SER A 214 -16.01 -10.08 -10.14
CA SER A 214 -16.84 -9.96 -11.33
C SER A 214 -17.25 -8.51 -11.62
N GLY A 215 -17.44 -8.19 -12.91
CA GLY A 215 -17.91 -6.88 -13.35
C GLY A 215 -16.78 -5.91 -13.72
N MET A 216 -17.14 -4.64 -13.91
CA MET A 216 -16.21 -3.61 -14.39
C MET A 216 -15.18 -3.23 -13.30
N ILE A 217 -13.91 -3.13 -13.69
CA ILE A 217 -12.87 -2.52 -12.85
C ILE A 217 -13.19 -1.02 -12.68
N PRO A 218 -13.24 -0.48 -11.44
CA PRO A 218 -13.54 0.93 -11.20
C PRO A 218 -12.58 1.85 -11.97
N LEU A 219 -13.14 2.84 -12.66
CA LEU A 219 -12.34 3.83 -13.37
C LEU A 219 -11.62 4.75 -12.37
N SER A 220 -10.28 4.74 -12.42
CA SER A 220 -9.37 5.76 -11.87
C SER A 220 -8.02 5.65 -12.57
N THR A 221 -7.26 6.74 -12.59
CA THR A 221 -5.88 6.75 -13.08
C THR A 221 -5.00 5.77 -12.30
N GLN A 222 -5.22 5.64 -10.98
CA GLN A 222 -4.44 4.75 -10.14
C GLN A 222 -4.72 3.26 -10.39
N LEU A 223 -5.99 2.87 -10.59
CA LEU A 223 -6.33 1.47 -10.88
C LEU A 223 -5.93 1.07 -12.31
N GLN A 224 -6.00 2.02 -13.25
CA GLN A 224 -5.59 1.81 -14.64
C GLN A 224 -4.06 1.77 -14.83
N SER A 225 -3.26 2.23 -13.86
CA SER A 225 -1.80 2.15 -13.92
C SER A 225 -1.24 0.77 -13.52
N PHE A 226 -2.06 -0.12 -12.96
CA PHE A 226 -1.62 -1.45 -12.56
C PHE A 226 -1.59 -2.42 -13.74
N ASP A 227 -0.71 -3.43 -13.64
CA ASP A 227 -0.56 -4.47 -14.64
C ASP A 227 -1.83 -5.35 -14.74
N GLN A 228 -2.11 -5.88 -15.94
CA GLN A 228 -3.22 -6.79 -16.20
C GLN A 228 -3.21 -8.03 -15.27
N THR A 229 -2.02 -8.52 -14.93
CA THR A 229 -1.80 -9.65 -14.00
C THR A 229 -2.44 -9.41 -12.63
N SER A 230 -2.52 -8.16 -12.16
CA SER A 230 -3.16 -7.78 -10.89
C SER A 230 -4.65 -8.12 -10.82
N PHE A 231 -5.29 -8.41 -11.96
CA PHE A 231 -6.74 -8.66 -12.08
C PHE A 231 -7.06 -9.99 -12.78
N GLN A 232 -6.05 -10.79 -13.15
CA GLN A 232 -6.24 -12.07 -13.84
C GLN A 232 -6.96 -13.10 -12.97
N GLY A 233 -7.37 -14.24 -13.55
CA GLY A 233 -8.02 -15.32 -12.80
C GLY A 233 -9.44 -14.99 -12.29
N ASN A 234 -10.00 -13.83 -12.64
CA ASN A 234 -11.32 -13.36 -12.22
C ASN A 234 -12.30 -13.22 -13.41
N LYS A 235 -13.56 -12.85 -13.13
CA LYS A 235 -14.60 -12.50 -14.12
C LYS A 235 -14.71 -10.97 -14.31
N LEU A 236 -13.60 -10.27 -14.19
CA LEU A 236 -13.49 -8.83 -14.31
C LEU A 236 -13.40 -8.39 -15.78
N CYS A 237 -13.74 -7.12 -16.05
CA CYS A 237 -13.72 -6.53 -17.38
C CYS A 237 -13.44 -5.01 -17.31
N GLY A 238 -13.05 -4.42 -18.45
CA GLY A 238 -12.58 -3.03 -18.51
C GLY A 238 -11.13 -2.86 -18.07
N LEU A 239 -10.54 -1.71 -18.43
CA LEU A 239 -9.11 -1.44 -18.25
C LEU A 239 -8.66 -1.62 -16.78
N PRO A 240 -7.45 -2.19 -16.54
CA PRO A 240 -6.43 -2.55 -17.53
C PRO A 240 -6.66 -3.89 -18.27
N LEU A 241 -7.74 -4.64 -17.98
CA LEU A 241 -8.10 -5.82 -18.78
C LEU A 241 -8.67 -5.37 -20.14
N LEU A 242 -8.16 -5.95 -21.24
CA LEU A 242 -8.73 -5.75 -22.58
C LEU A 242 -10.07 -6.49 -22.80
N VAL A 243 -10.64 -7.09 -21.75
CA VAL A 243 -11.92 -7.80 -21.78
C VAL A 243 -13.08 -6.81 -21.75
N ASN A 244 -13.93 -6.83 -22.77
CA ASN A 244 -15.07 -5.91 -22.88
C ASN A 244 -16.28 -6.39 -22.04
N CYS A 245 -16.76 -5.54 -21.13
CA CYS A 245 -17.92 -5.82 -20.28
C CYS A 245 -19.24 -6.08 -21.04
N ASN A 246 -19.35 -5.64 -22.30
CA ASN A 246 -20.55 -5.83 -23.11
C ASN A 246 -20.63 -7.21 -23.80
N SER A 247 -19.65 -8.09 -23.61
CA SER A 247 -19.56 -9.38 -24.31
C SER A 247 -19.60 -10.57 -23.35
N GLY A 248 -20.78 -11.18 -23.21
CA GLY A 248 -20.94 -12.49 -22.54
C GLY A 248 -20.41 -13.69 -23.36
N VAL A 249 -19.40 -13.47 -24.22
CA VAL A 249 -18.90 -14.45 -25.20
C VAL A 249 -17.38 -14.41 -25.21
N LYS A 250 -16.76 -15.60 -25.12
CA LYS A 250 -15.31 -15.77 -25.28
C LYS A 250 -14.91 -15.48 -26.73
N VAL A 251 -13.93 -14.60 -26.92
CA VAL A 251 -13.15 -14.56 -28.17
C VAL A 251 -11.99 -15.56 -27.99
N PRO A 252 -11.67 -16.42 -28.98
CA PRO A 252 -10.52 -17.33 -28.87
C PRO A 252 -9.20 -16.54 -28.83
N ASN A 253 -8.15 -17.16 -28.27
CA ASN A 253 -6.79 -16.63 -28.35
C ASN A 253 -6.41 -16.41 -29.83
N GLY A 254 -6.17 -15.17 -30.22
CA GLY A 254 -5.26 -14.88 -31.32
C GLY A 254 -3.85 -14.95 -30.77
N GLU A 255 -3.05 -15.88 -31.28
CA GLU A 255 -1.59 -15.80 -31.13
C GLU A 255 -1.14 -14.54 -31.88
N TYR A 256 -0.38 -13.68 -31.21
CA TYR A 256 0.31 -12.58 -31.89
C TYR A 256 1.53 -13.17 -32.58
N GLU A 257 1.36 -13.57 -33.84
CA GLU A 257 2.50 -13.73 -34.75
C GLU A 257 3.09 -12.33 -35.01
N GLU A 258 4.39 -12.17 -34.77
CA GLU A 258 5.13 -10.97 -35.15
C GLU A 258 5.33 -10.97 -36.68
N ASP A 259 4.41 -10.34 -37.42
CA ASP A 259 4.61 -10.07 -38.84
C ASP A 259 5.72 -9.00 -39.01
N GLU A 260 6.95 -9.48 -39.23
CA GLU A 260 8.12 -8.64 -39.52
C GLU A 260 8.12 -8.20 -41.00
N SER A 261 7.30 -7.20 -41.34
CA SER A 261 7.41 -6.50 -42.64
C SER A 261 7.22 -4.98 -42.51
N ASP A 262 8.00 -4.24 -43.30
CA ASP A 262 7.96 -2.79 -43.53
C ASP A 262 8.53 -1.89 -42.41
N LYS A 263 9.84 -2.06 -42.17
CA LYS A 263 10.70 -0.95 -41.75
C LYS A 263 10.87 0.02 -42.94
N ASP A 264 10.81 1.32 -42.64
CA ASP A 264 11.07 2.47 -43.53
C ASP A 264 9.89 3.10 -44.32
N GLU A 265 8.68 3.12 -43.77
CA GLU A 265 7.77 4.27 -44.00
C GLU A 265 7.86 5.25 -42.82
N VAL A 266 8.52 6.39 -43.04
CA VAL A 266 8.68 7.44 -42.04
C VAL A 266 7.32 8.07 -41.76
N ASP A 267 6.82 7.90 -40.54
CA ASP A 267 5.50 8.40 -40.16
C ASP A 267 5.49 9.94 -40.05
N TRP A 268 5.20 10.57 -41.18
CA TRP A 268 5.17 12.02 -41.39
C TRP A 268 4.23 12.75 -40.42
N PHE A 269 3.22 12.05 -39.88
CA PHE A 269 2.35 12.60 -38.85
C PHE A 269 3.17 13.00 -37.61
N TYR A 270 3.95 12.07 -37.04
CA TYR A 270 4.77 12.34 -35.85
C TYR A 270 5.89 13.35 -36.10
N ILE A 271 6.52 13.33 -37.29
CA ILE A 271 7.52 14.34 -37.66
C ILE A 271 6.90 15.74 -37.77
N SER A 272 5.73 15.87 -38.41
CA SER A 272 5.01 17.15 -38.49
C SER A 272 4.57 17.66 -37.11
N MET A 273 4.11 16.76 -36.23
CA MET A 273 3.73 17.07 -34.85
C MET A 273 4.93 17.52 -34.01
N ALA A 274 6.09 16.85 -34.14
CA ALA A 274 7.32 17.24 -33.44
C ALA A 274 7.87 18.60 -33.90
N MET A 275 7.86 18.88 -35.21
CA MET A 275 8.24 20.20 -35.73
C MET A 275 7.25 21.29 -35.32
N GLY A 276 5.94 21.01 -35.35
CA GLY A 276 4.90 21.91 -34.86
C GLY A 276 5.04 22.23 -33.36
N PHE A 277 5.36 21.22 -32.54
CA PHE A 277 5.64 21.42 -31.11
C PHE A 277 6.90 22.26 -30.90
N ALA A 278 8.00 21.97 -31.59
CA ALA A 278 9.22 22.77 -31.49
C ALA A 278 8.97 24.26 -31.85
N LEU A 279 8.33 24.54 -32.99
CA LEU A 279 8.07 25.90 -33.45
C LEU A 279 7.12 26.66 -32.51
N SER A 280 6.06 26.01 -32.01
CA SER A 280 5.13 26.64 -31.06
C SER A 280 5.75 26.86 -29.67
N PHE A 281 6.49 25.87 -29.14
CA PHE A 281 7.20 25.96 -27.87
C PHE A 281 8.24 27.09 -27.88
N TRP A 282 9.10 27.15 -28.91
CA TRP A 282 10.11 28.21 -29.02
C TRP A 282 9.51 29.59 -29.27
N SER A 283 8.36 29.70 -29.95
CA SER A 283 7.64 30.97 -30.10
C SER A 283 7.11 31.48 -28.74
N VAL A 284 6.49 30.60 -27.96
CA VAL A 284 6.01 30.92 -26.60
C VAL A 284 7.20 31.29 -25.70
N CYS A 285 8.22 30.43 -25.59
CA CYS A 285 9.41 30.71 -24.78
C CYS A 285 10.13 32.00 -25.18
N GLY A 286 10.28 32.27 -26.49
CA GLY A 286 10.85 33.53 -26.99
C GLY A 286 10.04 34.74 -26.53
N SER A 287 8.71 34.72 -26.70
CA SER A 287 7.83 35.82 -26.26
C SER A 287 7.95 36.13 -24.75
N LEU A 288 8.15 35.09 -23.93
CA LEU A 288 8.32 35.19 -22.47
C LEU A 288 9.71 35.72 -22.05
N LEU A 289 10.75 35.45 -22.84
CA LEU A 289 12.10 35.96 -22.61
C LEU A 289 12.21 37.46 -22.96
N PHE A 290 11.62 37.91 -24.07
CA PHE A 290 11.78 39.28 -24.55
C PHE A 290 10.82 40.31 -23.92
N LYS A 291 9.65 39.92 -23.38
CA LYS A 291 8.72 40.86 -22.72
C LYS A 291 8.37 40.48 -21.28
N ARG A 292 8.97 41.21 -20.34
CA ARG A 292 8.74 41.11 -18.88
C ARG A 292 7.26 41.17 -18.48
N SER A 293 6.43 41.98 -19.14
CA SER A 293 4.98 42.07 -18.87
C SER A 293 4.22 40.81 -19.29
N TRP A 294 4.61 40.19 -20.41
CA TRP A 294 3.98 38.95 -20.90
C TRP A 294 4.32 37.78 -19.97
N ARG A 295 5.58 37.70 -19.52
CA ARG A 295 6.02 36.75 -18.50
C ARG A 295 5.14 36.78 -17.24
N HIS A 296 4.88 37.97 -16.68
CA HIS A 296 4.02 38.11 -15.50
C HIS A 296 2.52 37.91 -15.77
N ALA A 297 2.05 38.03 -17.01
CA ALA A 297 0.68 37.66 -17.37
C ALA A 297 0.53 36.13 -17.48
N TYR A 298 1.49 35.48 -18.14
CA TYR A 298 1.52 34.04 -18.37
C TYR A 298 1.62 33.24 -17.06
N PHE A 299 2.56 33.57 -16.17
CA PHE A 299 2.66 32.87 -14.88
C PHE A 299 1.38 33.03 -14.02
N ARG A 300 0.79 34.23 -13.95
CA ARG A 300 -0.50 34.42 -13.24
C ARG A 300 -1.67 33.66 -13.88
N PHE A 301 -1.62 33.36 -15.18
CA PHE A 301 -2.61 32.52 -15.84
C PHE A 301 -2.40 31.04 -15.48
N LEU A 302 -1.14 30.57 -15.46
CA LEU A 302 -0.80 29.22 -15.00
C LEU A 302 -1.20 29.00 -13.54
N ASP A 303 -0.83 29.92 -12.63
CA ASP A 303 -1.19 29.85 -11.20
C ASP A 303 -2.71 29.70 -11.02
N ARG A 304 -3.50 30.55 -11.71
CA ARG A 304 -4.97 30.46 -11.66
C ARG A 304 -5.54 29.17 -12.24
N SER A 305 -4.93 28.64 -13.31
CA SER A 305 -5.37 27.40 -13.93
C SER A 305 -5.05 26.20 -13.03
N TRP A 306 -3.89 26.22 -12.37
CA TRP A 306 -3.45 25.25 -11.39
C TRP A 306 -4.36 25.23 -10.15
N GLU A 307 -4.67 26.40 -9.58
CA GLU A 307 -5.62 26.56 -8.47
C GLU A 307 -7.01 25.99 -8.82
N MET A 308 -7.52 26.26 -10.04
CA MET A 308 -8.82 25.73 -10.48
C MET A 308 -8.84 24.21 -10.72
N LEU A 309 -7.70 23.61 -11.06
CA LEU A 309 -7.58 22.16 -11.21
C LEU A 309 -7.53 21.47 -9.83
N ILE A 310 -6.72 21.99 -8.90
CA ILE A 310 -6.64 21.48 -7.52
C ILE A 310 -8.00 21.59 -6.83
N ALA A 311 -8.70 22.72 -6.96
CA ALA A 311 -10.01 22.95 -6.36
C ALA A 311 -11.13 22.01 -6.89
N LYS A 312 -10.88 21.24 -7.95
CA LYS A 312 -11.84 20.30 -8.55
C LYS A 312 -11.48 18.82 -8.39
N ALA A 313 -10.31 18.49 -7.82
CA ALA A 313 -9.80 17.13 -7.78
C ALA A 313 -9.88 16.48 -6.38
N PRO A 314 -10.94 15.68 -6.13
CA PRO A 314 -10.87 14.54 -5.23
C PRO A 314 -11.27 13.24 -5.95
N ILE A 315 -10.82 13.07 -7.19
CA ILE A 315 -10.81 11.80 -7.92
C ILE A 315 -9.43 11.68 -8.57
N CYS A 316 -8.68 10.68 -8.12
CA CYS A 316 -7.61 10.08 -8.90
C CYS A 316 -8.25 9.06 -9.85
#